data_AF-A0A822GLM4-F1
#
_entry.id   AF-A0A822GLM4-F1
#
_cell.length_a   1.000
_cell.length_b   1.000
_cell.length_c   1.000
_cell.angle_alpha   90.00
_cell.angle_beta   90.00
_cell.angle_gamma   90.00
#
_symmetry.space_group_name_H-M   'P 1'
#
loop_
_entity.id
_entity.type
_entity.pdbx_description
1 polymer ?
#
loop_
_entity_poly.entity_id
_entity_poly.type
_entity_poly.pdbx_seq_one_letter_code
_entity_poly.pdbx_strand_id
1 'polypeptide(L)'
;VDTLVFDIATLRIRNNMKNVLTSSSTRIVVVWAGSRYTSIILQNAFDSDVLGPHFTWILSSSVSLNSSNETFHQKTIGILTVEPISGNFVHASINTTLLNAAYNIWKQYEPETFPKSGKVDDFALFAFDATWLLIQSLQEFCLKTTNNSSSCISFVNSSFCFDRHFLNSESLFDTINNMTFLGVSGPIQFNRNVTDRIDGSFYYAQNSRNFSNRLSFVPVLKYSNRDGWQEYSKANVIIWSGSSLVPPTGGAKLDGVKLRIGVVHAVPFTMINTVIDEFGQNTTKLIGYIPDLIDLLQKKMKFIPNIELIPLNRTYASLGQLVEDRMYDIIVGDVTITATRRGKIGFSNSIFDDSLRLIIRNSP
;
A
#
# COMPACT_ATOMS: atom_id res chain seq x y z
N VAL A 1 -11.46 -2.20 1.60
CA VAL A 1 -10.22 -1.52 2.04
C VAL A 1 -10.53 -0.90 3.37
N ASP A 2 -9.87 -1.34 4.43
CA ASP A 2 -10.07 -0.76 5.76
C ASP A 2 -9.29 0.57 5.82
N THR A 3 -9.99 1.67 6.10
CA THR A 3 -9.39 3.00 6.10
C THR A 3 -9.18 3.50 7.53
N LEU A 4 -7.94 3.84 7.86
CA LEU A 4 -7.60 4.55 9.09
C LEU A 4 -7.63 6.06 8.83
N VAL A 5 -8.44 6.78 9.60
CA VAL A 5 -8.56 8.24 9.48
C VAL A 5 -7.69 8.90 10.53
N PHE A 6 -6.71 9.68 10.07
CA PHE A 6 -5.91 10.58 10.90
C PHE A 6 -6.55 11.97 10.90
N ASP A 7 -6.96 12.45 12.06
CA ASP A 7 -7.58 13.75 12.24
C ASP A 7 -6.51 14.82 12.43
N ILE A 8 -6.35 15.70 11.44
CA ILE A 8 -5.29 16.72 11.41
C ILE A 8 -5.46 17.82 12.47
N ALA A 9 -6.68 18.05 12.96
CA ALA A 9 -6.96 19.08 13.97
C ALA A 9 -6.59 18.58 15.36
N THR A 10 -6.88 17.31 15.65
CA THR A 10 -6.59 16.69 16.94
C THR A 10 -5.27 15.93 16.99
N LEU A 11 -4.62 15.73 15.82
CA LEU A 11 -3.42 14.91 15.63
C LEU A 11 -3.58 13.47 16.16
N ARG A 12 -4.79 12.91 16.01
CA ARG A 12 -5.15 11.59 16.53
C ARG A 12 -5.76 10.72 15.47
N ILE A 13 -5.60 9.41 15.65
CA ILE A 13 -6.25 8.39 14.83
C ILE A 13 -7.62 8.12 15.44
N ARG A 14 -8.68 8.25 14.64
CA ARG A 14 -10.07 8.15 15.16
C ARG A 14 -10.40 6.78 15.73
N ASN A 15 -9.83 5.72 15.13
CA ASN A 15 -10.04 4.34 15.53
C ASN A 15 -8.79 3.79 16.23
N ASN A 16 -8.97 2.72 17.01
CA ASN A 16 -7.83 1.99 17.55
C ASN A 16 -7.07 1.32 16.40
N MET A 17 -5.89 1.87 16.08
CA MET A 17 -5.03 1.42 14.98
C MET A 17 -4.70 -0.07 15.09
N LYS A 18 -4.34 -0.54 16.29
CA LYS A 18 -4.01 -1.95 16.53
C LYS A 18 -5.17 -2.85 16.16
N ASN A 19 -6.37 -2.54 16.66
CA ASN A 19 -7.55 -3.36 16.40
C ASN A 19 -7.86 -3.44 14.91
N VAL A 20 -7.87 -2.30 14.20
CA VAL A 20 -8.17 -2.25 12.75
C VAL A 20 -7.12 -3.03 11.94
N LEU A 21 -5.83 -2.86 12.22
CA LEU A 21 -4.78 -3.51 11.44
C LEU A 21 -4.68 -5.01 11.73
N THR A 22 -4.87 -5.42 12.99
CA THR A 22 -4.82 -6.83 13.38
C THR A 22 -6.06 -7.63 12.98
N SER A 23 -7.24 -6.99 12.91
CA SER A 23 -8.48 -7.63 12.44
C SER A 23 -8.52 -7.81 10.93
N SER A 24 -7.77 -7.01 10.18
CA SER A 24 -7.65 -7.16 8.73
C SER A 24 -6.77 -8.36 8.38
N SER A 25 -7.03 -9.00 7.25
CA SER A 25 -6.17 -10.07 6.71
C SER A 25 -4.92 -9.52 6.01
N THR A 26 -4.92 -8.23 5.67
CA THR A 26 -3.79 -7.53 5.04
C THR A 26 -2.70 -7.19 6.04
N ARG A 27 -1.46 -7.21 5.58
CA ARG A 27 -0.27 -6.76 6.31
C ARG A 27 0.49 -5.67 5.57
N ILE A 28 -0.13 -5.08 4.55
CA ILE A 28 0.40 -3.94 3.81
C ILE A 28 -0.40 -2.70 4.21
N VAL A 29 0.31 -1.65 4.64
CA VAL A 29 -0.27 -0.37 5.01
C VAL A 29 0.27 0.71 4.07
N VAL A 30 -0.63 1.40 3.39
CA VAL A 30 -0.28 2.55 2.54
C VAL A 30 -0.68 3.83 3.28
N VAL A 31 0.29 4.71 3.50
CA VAL A 31 0.10 5.98 4.20
C VAL A 31 0.19 7.11 3.18
N TRP A 32 -0.95 7.77 2.96
CA TRP A 32 -1.02 9.01 2.21
C TRP A 32 -1.11 10.18 3.18
N ALA A 33 0.04 10.78 3.50
CA ALA A 33 0.11 11.93 4.40
C ALA A 33 1.37 12.77 4.14
N GLY A 34 1.32 14.04 4.53
CA GLY A 34 2.50 14.91 4.55
C GLY A 34 3.50 14.46 5.63
N SER A 35 4.78 14.73 5.41
CA SER A 35 5.91 14.24 6.22
C SER A 35 5.75 14.47 7.74
N ARG A 36 5.21 15.63 8.14
CA ARG A 36 4.90 15.95 9.53
C ARG A 36 3.92 14.96 10.16
N TYR A 37 2.83 14.65 9.46
CA TYR A 37 1.80 13.73 9.96
C TYR A 37 2.24 12.28 9.86
N THR A 38 2.97 11.91 8.80
CA THR A 38 3.59 10.59 8.63
C THR A 38 4.47 10.23 9.84
N SER A 39 5.26 11.18 10.34
CA SER A 39 6.10 10.96 11.52
C SER A 39 5.27 10.62 12.78
N ILE A 40 4.14 11.31 12.98
CA ILE A 40 3.22 11.07 14.10
C ILE A 40 2.53 9.70 13.94
N ILE A 41 2.09 9.37 12.71
CA ILE A 41 1.43 8.09 12.40
C ILE A 41 2.39 6.92 12.68
N LEU A 42 3.65 7.02 12.25
CA LEU A 42 4.66 5.98 12.49
C LEU A 42 4.95 5.81 13.99
N GLN A 43 4.99 6.89 14.77
CA GLN A 43 5.14 6.79 16.22
C GLN A 43 3.96 6.05 16.85
N ASN A 44 2.72 6.39 16.49
CA ASN A 44 1.54 5.67 16.98
C ASN A 44 1.54 4.19 16.58
N ALA A 45 2.02 3.89 15.36
CA ALA A 45 2.16 2.52 14.86
C ALA A 45 3.23 1.73 15.64
N PHE A 46 4.31 2.38 16.02
CA PHE A 46 5.32 1.81 16.91
C PHE A 46 4.74 1.50 18.28
N ASP A 47 4.07 2.48 18.90
CA ASP A 47 3.46 2.34 20.23
C ASP A 47 2.37 1.26 20.26
N SER A 48 1.72 1.03 19.12
CA SER A 48 0.67 0.00 18.94
C SER A 48 1.21 -1.37 18.52
N ASP A 49 2.52 -1.50 18.30
CA ASP A 49 3.19 -2.72 17.83
C ASP A 49 2.68 -3.25 16.48
N VAL A 50 2.46 -2.35 15.52
CA VAL A 50 1.92 -2.65 14.17
C VAL A 50 2.88 -2.24 13.05
N LEU A 51 4.16 -2.09 13.37
CA LEU A 51 5.25 -1.93 12.40
C LEU A 51 5.85 -3.30 12.00
N GLY A 52 7.09 -3.31 11.52
CA GLY A 52 7.82 -4.54 11.25
C GLY A 52 7.99 -5.42 12.51
N PRO A 53 8.21 -6.74 12.33
CA PRO A 53 8.35 -7.45 11.07
C PRO A 53 7.00 -7.83 10.41
N HIS A 54 5.89 -7.68 11.12
CA HIS A 54 4.60 -8.24 10.68
C HIS A 54 3.88 -7.39 9.65
N PHE A 55 4.11 -6.07 9.63
CA PHE A 55 3.50 -5.16 8.67
C PHE A 55 4.55 -4.54 7.77
N THR A 56 4.18 -4.33 6.50
CA THR A 56 4.94 -3.57 5.51
C THR A 56 4.26 -2.23 5.30
N TRP A 57 5.03 -1.16 5.42
CA TRP A 57 4.53 0.20 5.31
C TRP A 57 5.08 0.87 4.05
N ILE A 58 4.19 1.50 3.29
CA ILE A 58 4.50 2.28 2.10
C ILE A 58 4.01 3.71 2.35
N LEU A 59 4.90 4.68 2.29
CA LEU A 59 4.64 6.08 2.63
C LEU A 59 4.65 6.93 1.35
N SER A 60 3.79 7.95 1.30
CA SER A 60 3.83 8.96 0.23
C SER A 60 4.90 10.04 0.44
N SER A 61 5.59 10.04 1.59
CA SER A 61 6.64 10.99 1.92
C SER A 61 7.67 10.37 2.85
N SER A 62 8.94 10.67 2.58
CA SER A 62 10.07 10.36 3.44
C SER A 62 10.03 11.22 4.68
N VAL A 63 10.48 10.61 5.78
CA VAL A 63 10.53 11.25 7.09
C VAL A 63 11.87 10.95 7.73
N SER A 64 12.30 11.80 8.66
CA SER A 64 13.46 11.47 9.49
C SER A 64 13.11 10.29 10.39
N LEU A 65 13.78 9.17 10.20
CA LEU A 65 13.67 7.99 11.07
C LEU A 65 14.72 7.98 12.19
N ASN A 66 15.43 9.09 12.38
CA ASN A 66 16.40 9.24 13.46
C ASN A 66 15.69 9.25 14.82
N SER A 67 15.74 8.11 15.49
CA SER A 67 15.31 7.92 16.88
C SER A 67 16.49 7.49 17.75
N SER A 68 16.45 7.71 19.06
CA SER A 68 17.40 7.07 19.98
C SER A 68 16.99 5.64 20.35
N ASN A 69 15.78 5.21 19.95
CA ASN A 69 15.22 3.92 20.29
C ASN A 69 15.62 2.86 19.24
N GLU A 70 16.50 1.93 19.63
CA GLU A 70 16.97 0.85 18.75
C GLU A 70 15.81 -0.06 18.27
N THR A 71 14.81 -0.30 19.12
CA THR A 71 13.62 -1.09 18.75
C THR A 71 12.82 -0.38 17.66
N PHE A 72 12.70 0.94 17.74
CA PHE A 72 12.04 1.73 16.68
C PHE A 72 12.80 1.59 15.36
N HIS A 73 14.14 1.66 15.39
CA HIS A 73 14.96 1.48 14.19
C HIS A 73 14.73 0.11 13.57
N GLN A 74 14.80 -0.95 14.36
CA GLN A 74 14.61 -2.32 13.86
C GLN A 74 13.23 -2.51 13.23
N LYS A 75 12.18 -1.94 13.83
CA LYS A 75 10.80 -2.05 13.34
C LYS A 75 10.50 -1.19 12.11
N THR A 76 11.33 -0.18 11.83
CA THR A 76 11.17 0.74 10.69
C THR A 76 12.08 0.41 9.52
N ILE A 77 12.96 -0.60 9.63
CA ILE A 77 13.70 -1.17 8.50
C ILE A 77 12.71 -1.80 7.51
N GLY A 78 12.89 -1.51 6.23
CA GLY A 78 12.10 -2.06 5.15
C GLY A 78 10.83 -1.29 4.80
N ILE A 79 10.60 -0.15 5.45
CA ILE A 79 9.58 0.82 5.03
C ILE A 79 9.94 1.35 3.65
N LEU A 80 8.95 1.44 2.77
CA LEU A 80 9.09 2.04 1.45
C LEU A 80 8.50 3.45 1.46
N THR A 81 9.11 4.36 0.71
CA THR A 81 8.49 5.64 0.34
C THR A 81 8.31 5.67 -1.16
N VAL A 82 7.31 6.38 -1.66
CA VAL A 82 7.13 6.69 -3.09
C VAL A 82 7.00 8.20 -3.21
N GLU A 83 7.97 8.84 -3.86
CA GLU A 83 8.06 10.30 -3.95
C GLU A 83 8.21 10.76 -5.41
N PRO A 84 7.56 11.88 -5.80
CA PRO A 84 7.79 12.49 -7.09
C PRO A 84 9.17 13.15 -7.12
N ILE A 85 9.85 13.10 -8.26
CA ILE A 85 11.20 13.63 -8.44
C ILE A 85 11.34 14.34 -9.80
N SER A 86 12.36 15.20 -9.91
CA SER A 86 12.78 15.77 -11.19
C SER A 86 13.53 14.76 -12.07
N GLY A 87 13.46 14.97 -13.38
CA GLY A 87 14.07 14.13 -14.42
C GLY A 87 15.57 13.92 -14.26
N ASN A 88 16.29 14.88 -13.66
CA ASN A 88 17.73 14.75 -13.42
C ASN A 88 18.08 13.48 -12.63
N PHE A 89 17.26 13.13 -11.65
CA PHE A 89 17.52 11.98 -10.80
C PHE A 89 17.45 10.66 -11.57
N VAL A 90 16.54 10.54 -12.56
CA VAL A 90 16.33 9.35 -13.41
C VAL A 90 17.20 9.33 -14.67
N HIS A 91 18.11 10.31 -14.83
CA HIS A 91 18.84 10.55 -16.07
C HIS A 91 17.93 10.89 -17.27
N ALA A 92 16.75 11.46 -17.00
CA ALA A 92 15.95 12.07 -18.04
C ALA A 92 16.48 13.47 -18.35
N SER A 93 16.23 13.92 -19.57
CA SER A 93 16.61 15.26 -20.03
C SER A 93 15.95 16.34 -19.17
N ILE A 94 16.72 17.35 -18.77
CA ILE A 94 16.25 18.57 -18.13
C ILE A 94 16.93 19.78 -18.74
N ASN A 95 16.33 20.96 -18.60
CA ASN A 95 16.93 22.22 -19.03
C ASN A 95 17.89 22.76 -17.97
N THR A 96 19.11 22.24 -17.97
CA THR A 96 20.17 22.61 -17.01
C THR A 96 20.56 24.07 -17.11
N THR A 97 20.55 24.66 -18.31
CA THR A 97 20.84 26.09 -18.53
C THR A 97 19.81 26.97 -17.82
N LEU A 98 18.52 26.68 -18.00
CA LEU A 98 17.44 27.40 -17.32
C LEU A 98 17.50 27.20 -15.80
N LEU A 99 17.76 25.97 -15.34
CA LEU A 99 17.90 25.66 -13.92
C LEU A 99 19.05 26.44 -13.26
N ASN A 100 20.22 26.47 -13.91
CA ASN A 100 21.38 27.21 -13.41
C ASN A 100 21.10 28.73 -13.39
N ALA A 101 20.45 29.27 -14.42
CA ALA A 101 20.04 30.67 -14.43
C ALA A 101 19.09 30.99 -13.28
N ALA A 102 18.07 30.15 -13.06
CA ALA A 102 17.13 30.30 -11.95
C ALA A 102 17.82 30.25 -10.58
N TYR A 103 18.75 29.31 -10.39
CA TYR A 103 19.53 29.22 -9.16
C TYR A 103 20.45 30.41 -8.94
N ASN A 104 21.07 30.94 -10.00
CA ASN A 104 21.92 32.13 -9.89
C ASN A 104 21.11 33.36 -9.46
N ILE A 105 19.93 33.55 -10.06
CA ILE A 105 19.01 34.63 -9.68
C ILE A 105 18.56 34.46 -8.23
N TRP A 106 18.11 33.26 -7.83
CA TRP A 106 17.69 32.99 -6.46
C TRP A 106 18.82 33.30 -5.46
N LYS A 107 20.03 32.79 -5.69
CA LYS A 107 21.18 33.05 -4.82
C LYS A 107 21.60 34.52 -4.77
N GLN A 108 21.41 35.25 -5.86
CA GLN A 108 21.79 36.67 -5.93
C GLN A 108 20.80 37.56 -5.17
N TYR A 109 19.50 37.30 -5.30
CA TYR A 109 18.47 38.21 -4.82
C TYR A 109 17.79 37.77 -3.51
N GLU A 110 17.77 36.46 -3.23
CA GLU A 110 17.10 35.86 -2.06
C GLU A 110 17.99 34.78 -1.39
N PRO A 111 19.27 35.09 -1.05
CA PRO A 111 20.25 34.09 -0.58
C PRO A 111 19.83 33.39 0.73
N GLU A 112 19.10 34.06 1.60
CA GLU A 112 18.65 33.54 2.90
C GLU A 112 17.59 32.44 2.78
N THR A 113 16.83 32.42 1.67
CA THR A 113 15.81 31.39 1.41
C THR A 113 16.35 30.23 0.58
N PHE A 114 17.54 30.38 -0.03
CA PHE A 114 18.17 29.30 -0.77
C PHE A 114 18.60 28.16 0.17
N PRO A 115 18.32 26.88 -0.14
CA PRO A 115 18.64 25.77 0.75
C PRO A 115 20.13 25.66 1.08
N LYS A 116 20.47 25.68 2.38
CA LYS A 116 21.86 25.58 2.87
C LYS A 116 22.58 24.30 2.44
N SER A 117 21.83 23.21 2.27
CA SER A 117 22.36 21.92 1.77
C SER A 117 22.75 21.98 0.30
N GLY A 118 22.37 23.04 -0.42
CA GLY A 118 22.44 23.12 -1.89
C GLY A 118 21.41 22.25 -2.61
N LYS A 119 20.66 21.41 -1.88
CA LYS A 119 19.62 20.54 -2.44
C LYS A 119 18.27 21.26 -2.39
N VAL A 120 17.78 21.65 -3.57
CA VAL A 120 16.43 22.19 -3.74
C VAL A 120 15.43 21.05 -3.80
N ASP A 121 14.27 21.25 -3.17
CA ASP A 121 13.17 20.30 -3.15
C ASP A 121 12.53 20.20 -4.55
N ASP A 122 12.17 18.98 -4.98
CA ASP A 122 11.58 18.75 -6.29
C ASP A 122 10.23 19.49 -6.47
N PHE A 123 9.46 19.70 -5.39
CA PHE A 123 8.24 20.52 -5.45
C PHE A 123 8.52 21.98 -5.80
N ALA A 124 9.67 22.54 -5.40
CA ALA A 124 10.06 23.89 -5.80
C ALA A 124 10.40 23.94 -7.31
N LEU A 125 10.99 22.88 -7.85
CA LEU A 125 11.25 22.75 -9.29
C LEU A 125 9.95 22.60 -10.08
N PHE A 126 8.97 21.86 -9.56
CA PHE A 126 7.65 21.74 -10.17
C PHE A 126 6.90 23.08 -10.16
N ALA A 127 6.98 23.83 -9.05
CA ALA A 127 6.41 25.17 -8.95
C ALA A 127 7.06 26.13 -9.96
N PHE A 128 8.39 26.07 -10.11
CA PHE A 128 9.10 26.86 -11.12
C PHE A 128 8.61 26.54 -12.54
N ASP A 129 8.53 25.26 -12.93
CA ASP A 129 8.05 24.87 -14.26
C ASP A 129 6.57 25.25 -14.48
N ALA A 130 5.74 25.20 -13.45
CA ALA A 130 4.34 25.64 -13.53
C ALA A 130 4.23 27.15 -13.81
N THR A 131 5.03 27.97 -13.12
CA THR A 131 5.11 29.41 -13.38
C THR A 131 5.70 29.69 -14.76
N TRP A 132 6.74 28.95 -15.17
CA TRP A 132 7.36 29.09 -16.48
C TRP A 132 6.41 28.76 -17.62
N LEU A 133 5.64 27.66 -17.50
CA LEU A 133 4.56 27.31 -18.42
C LEU A 133 3.54 28.44 -18.56
N LEU A 134 3.11 29.02 -17.44
CA LEU A 134 2.15 30.13 -17.46
C LEU A 134 2.71 31.33 -18.23
N ILE A 135 3.96 31.74 -17.95
CA ILE A 135 4.61 32.87 -18.63
C ILE A 135 4.71 32.60 -20.14
N GLN A 136 5.20 31.42 -20.53
CA GLN A 136 5.36 31.03 -21.92
C GLN A 136 4.00 30.97 -22.65
N SER A 137 2.98 30.41 -22.01
CA SER A 137 1.63 30.35 -22.56
C SER A 137 1.00 31.73 -22.78
N LEU A 138 1.20 32.67 -21.83
CA LEU A 138 0.72 34.04 -21.96
C LEU A 138 1.44 34.76 -23.10
N GLN A 139 2.75 34.57 -23.24
CA GLN A 139 3.52 35.15 -24.33
C GLN A 139 3.03 34.64 -25.69
N GLU A 140 2.88 33.32 -25.86
CA GLU A 140 2.39 32.73 -27.11
C GLU A 140 0.95 33.15 -27.42
N PHE A 141 0.08 33.13 -26.41
CA PHE A 141 -1.31 33.58 -26.54
C PHE A 141 -1.37 35.05 -26.99
N CYS A 142 -0.63 35.94 -26.32
CA CYS A 142 -0.61 37.35 -26.67
C CYS A 142 -0.09 37.60 -28.08
N LEU A 143 0.98 36.92 -28.50
CA LEU A 143 1.50 37.01 -29.88
C LEU A 143 0.45 36.64 -30.93
N LYS A 144 -0.42 35.66 -30.65
CA LYS A 144 -1.51 35.26 -31.56
C LYS A 144 -2.67 36.27 -31.55
N THR A 145 -2.96 36.88 -30.41
CA THR A 145 -4.12 37.78 -30.24
C THR A 145 -3.84 39.22 -30.66
N THR A 146 -2.64 39.75 -30.45
CA THR A 146 -2.31 41.17 -30.69
C THR A 146 -2.22 41.57 -32.17
N ASN A 147 -2.40 40.65 -33.12
CA ASN A 147 -2.57 41.03 -34.53
C ASN A 147 -3.83 41.88 -34.77
N ASN A 148 -4.80 41.91 -33.84
CA ASN A 148 -6.07 42.65 -33.99
C ASN A 148 -6.49 43.53 -32.80
N SER A 149 -5.72 43.60 -31.70
CA SER A 149 -6.08 44.40 -30.51
C SER A 149 -4.86 44.98 -29.77
N SER A 150 -5.05 46.09 -29.04
CA SER A 150 -4.01 46.74 -28.23
C SER A 150 -3.68 46.01 -26.92
N SER A 151 -4.53 45.06 -26.50
CA SER A 151 -4.29 44.18 -25.36
C SER A 151 -4.78 42.76 -25.68
N CYS A 152 -3.97 41.77 -25.37
CA CYS A 152 -4.36 40.36 -25.36
C CYS A 152 -5.16 39.98 -24.11
N ILE A 153 -5.07 40.78 -23.05
CA ILE A 153 -5.77 40.54 -21.80
C ILE A 153 -6.96 41.48 -21.71
N SER A 154 -8.17 40.93 -21.90
CA SER A 154 -9.43 41.67 -21.81
C SER A 154 -10.43 40.94 -20.92
N PHE A 155 -11.08 41.70 -20.05
CA PHE A 155 -12.08 41.21 -19.12
C PHE A 155 -13.44 41.84 -19.38
N VAL A 156 -14.50 41.07 -19.21
CA VAL A 156 -15.89 41.58 -19.16
C VAL A 156 -16.28 41.81 -17.70
N ASN A 157 -17.17 42.78 -17.50
CA ASN A 157 -17.73 43.22 -16.22
C ASN A 157 -16.76 44.00 -15.32
N SER A 158 -17.35 44.91 -14.54
CA SER A 158 -16.64 45.86 -13.67
C SER A 158 -16.55 45.41 -12.21
N SER A 159 -17.16 44.26 -11.84
CA SER A 159 -17.10 43.78 -10.46
C SER A 159 -15.71 43.22 -10.13
N PHE A 160 -15.21 43.54 -8.94
CA PHE A 160 -13.79 43.39 -8.58
C PHE A 160 -13.38 41.94 -8.25
N CYS A 161 -14.32 41.00 -8.08
CA CYS A 161 -13.99 39.67 -7.53
C CYS A 161 -14.52 38.47 -8.32
N PHE A 162 -15.84 38.33 -8.51
CA PHE A 162 -16.42 37.05 -8.96
C PHE A 162 -17.06 37.08 -10.35
N ASP A 163 -17.46 38.25 -10.85
CA ASP A 163 -18.14 38.37 -12.15
C ASP A 163 -17.19 38.79 -13.28
N ARG A 164 -15.89 38.92 -12.97
CA ARG A 164 -14.87 39.36 -13.92
C ARG A 164 -14.45 38.18 -14.78
N HIS A 165 -14.97 38.12 -15.99
CA HIS A 165 -14.69 37.02 -16.91
C HIS A 165 -13.57 37.39 -17.87
N PHE A 166 -12.54 36.55 -17.92
CA PHE A 166 -11.49 36.67 -18.93
C PHE A 166 -12.05 36.20 -20.28
N LEU A 167 -12.15 37.10 -21.26
CA LEU A 167 -12.82 36.86 -22.54
C LEU A 167 -12.23 35.70 -23.33
N ASN A 168 -10.92 35.48 -23.20
CA ASN A 168 -10.18 34.52 -24.01
C ASN A 168 -9.67 33.34 -23.17
N SER A 169 -10.37 32.99 -22.09
CA SER A 169 -9.98 31.91 -21.18
C SER A 169 -9.79 30.56 -21.87
N GLU A 170 -10.71 30.18 -22.77
CA GLU A 170 -10.59 28.93 -23.53
C GLU A 170 -9.36 28.92 -24.44
N SER A 171 -9.07 30.03 -25.12
CA SER A 171 -7.91 30.14 -26.02
C SER A 171 -6.58 30.10 -25.25
N LEU A 172 -6.53 30.74 -24.07
CA LEU A 172 -5.38 30.61 -23.18
C LEU A 172 -5.24 29.18 -22.66
N PHE A 173 -6.34 28.53 -22.26
CA PHE A 173 -6.33 27.15 -21.81
C PHE A 173 -5.89 26.18 -22.91
N ASP A 174 -6.31 26.41 -24.17
CA ASP A 174 -5.80 25.68 -25.34
C ASP A 174 -4.31 25.89 -25.55
N THR A 175 -3.82 27.12 -25.36
CA THR A 175 -2.40 27.43 -25.46
C THR A 175 -1.61 26.70 -24.37
N ILE A 176 -2.10 26.69 -23.12
CA ILE A 176 -1.48 25.94 -22.01
C ILE A 176 -1.46 24.43 -22.30
N ASN A 177 -2.55 23.86 -22.81
CA ASN A 177 -2.62 22.42 -23.08
C ASN A 177 -1.75 21.98 -24.26
N ASN A 178 -1.52 22.86 -25.24
CA ASN A 178 -0.70 22.55 -26.42
C ASN A 178 0.79 22.89 -26.23
N MET A 179 1.15 23.63 -25.18
CA MET A 179 2.53 23.95 -24.84
C MET A 179 3.34 22.68 -24.59
N THR A 180 4.50 22.60 -25.25
CA THR A 180 5.49 21.54 -25.04
C THR A 180 6.87 22.16 -24.94
N PHE A 181 7.59 21.90 -23.85
CA PHE A 181 8.97 22.37 -23.69
C PHE A 181 9.76 21.49 -22.72
N LEU A 182 11.09 21.66 -22.73
CA LEU A 182 11.97 21.05 -21.74
C LEU A 182 12.10 21.99 -20.54
N GLY A 183 11.48 21.63 -19.42
CA GLY A 183 11.55 22.35 -18.16
C GLY A 183 12.75 21.95 -17.31
N VAL A 184 12.86 22.52 -16.12
CA VAL A 184 13.93 22.19 -15.16
C VAL A 184 13.70 20.87 -14.45
N SER A 185 12.44 20.42 -14.36
CA SER A 185 12.04 19.14 -13.77
C SER A 185 11.88 18.02 -14.79
N GLY A 186 11.97 18.31 -16.10
CA GLY A 186 11.82 17.32 -17.17
C GLY A 186 11.02 17.85 -18.36
N PRO A 187 10.64 16.97 -19.31
CA PRO A 187 9.68 17.31 -20.35
C PRO A 187 8.36 17.79 -19.77
N ILE A 188 7.78 18.85 -20.33
CA ILE A 188 6.48 19.40 -19.93
C ILE A 188 5.55 19.27 -21.11
N GLN A 189 4.51 18.45 -20.96
CA GLN A 189 3.47 18.25 -21.98
C GLN A 189 2.16 17.83 -21.32
N PHE A 190 1.06 18.47 -21.73
CA PHE A 190 -0.29 18.22 -21.24
C PHE A 190 -1.25 17.86 -22.38
N ASN A 191 -2.45 17.41 -22.01
CA ASN A 191 -3.58 17.20 -22.91
C ASN A 191 -4.85 17.51 -22.12
N ARG A 192 -5.86 18.11 -22.77
CA ARG A 192 -7.19 18.37 -22.19
C ARG A 192 -7.84 17.17 -21.49
N ASN A 193 -7.49 15.94 -21.89
CA ASN A 193 -8.08 14.71 -21.34
C ASN A 193 -7.39 14.17 -20.08
N VAL A 194 -6.25 14.72 -19.67
CA VAL A 194 -5.44 14.19 -18.56
C VAL A 194 -5.08 15.32 -17.62
N THR A 195 -5.26 15.11 -16.31
CA THR A 195 -4.89 16.11 -15.30
C THR A 195 -3.39 16.20 -15.07
N ASP A 196 -2.67 15.12 -15.38
CA ASP A 196 -1.23 15.00 -15.17
C ASP A 196 -0.45 15.24 -16.46
N ARG A 197 0.86 15.46 -16.31
CA ARG A 197 1.77 15.51 -17.46
C ARG A 197 1.73 14.17 -18.20
N ILE A 198 1.64 14.22 -19.53
CA ILE A 198 1.68 13.03 -20.37
C ILE A 198 3.09 12.43 -20.38
N ASP A 199 4.10 13.31 -20.39
CA ASP A 199 5.51 12.95 -20.32
C ASP A 199 6.21 13.78 -19.24
N GLY A 200 7.28 13.23 -18.67
CA GLY A 200 8.03 13.92 -17.62
C GLY A 200 7.48 13.77 -16.20
N SER A 201 6.67 12.74 -15.94
CA SER A 201 6.32 12.30 -14.58
C SER A 201 7.28 11.20 -14.12
N PHE A 202 7.99 11.47 -13.03
CA PHE A 202 9.02 10.59 -12.48
C PHE A 202 8.82 10.40 -10.99
N TYR A 203 9.07 9.18 -10.51
CA TYR A 203 8.97 8.84 -9.08
C TYR A 203 10.11 7.93 -8.67
N TYR A 204 10.52 8.03 -7.41
CA TYR A 204 11.37 7.06 -6.74
C TYR A 204 10.65 6.31 -5.65
N ALA A 205 10.94 5.01 -5.60
CA ALA A 205 10.71 4.24 -4.39
C ALA A 205 12.02 4.18 -3.62
N GLN A 206 12.00 4.62 -2.37
CA GLN A 206 13.15 4.48 -1.48
C GLN A 206 12.84 3.47 -0.40
N ASN A 207 13.85 2.75 0.06
CA ASN A 207 13.75 1.75 1.10
C ASN A 207 14.54 2.21 2.34
N SER A 208 13.93 2.15 3.52
CA SER A 208 14.61 2.45 4.76
C SER A 208 15.61 1.34 5.09
N ARG A 209 16.89 1.72 5.21
CA ARG A 209 17.96 0.79 5.54
C ARG A 209 18.87 1.37 6.61
N ASN A 210 19.43 0.48 7.41
CA ASN A 210 20.41 0.85 8.41
C ASN A 210 21.80 0.98 7.75
N PHE A 211 22.42 2.14 7.88
CA PHE A 211 23.79 2.44 7.46
C PHE A 211 24.57 2.95 8.66
N SER A 212 25.56 2.18 9.13
CA SER A 212 26.52 2.62 10.17
C SER A 212 25.86 3.34 11.35
N ASN A 213 24.80 2.74 11.91
CA ASN A 213 23.98 3.25 13.02
C ASN A 213 23.08 4.46 12.69
N ARG A 214 22.79 4.70 11.41
CA ARG A 214 21.80 5.68 10.96
C ARG A 214 20.82 5.05 9.99
N LEU A 215 19.54 5.24 10.25
CA LEU A 215 18.49 4.80 9.37
C LEU A 215 18.25 5.87 8.30
N SER A 216 18.40 5.49 7.03
CA SER A 216 18.19 6.40 5.91
C SER A 216 17.41 5.74 4.79
N PHE A 217 16.62 6.55 4.08
CA PHE A 217 15.98 6.13 2.85
C PHE A 217 16.98 6.14 1.70
N VAL A 218 17.06 5.01 0.98
CA VAL A 218 17.91 4.87 -0.20
C VAL A 218 17.05 4.50 -1.41
N PRO A 219 17.21 5.18 -2.56
CA PRO A 219 16.50 4.84 -3.78
C PRO A 219 16.74 3.38 -4.18
N VAL A 220 15.66 2.64 -4.41
CA VAL A 220 15.69 1.24 -4.84
C VAL A 220 15.01 1.03 -6.18
N LEU A 221 13.95 1.80 -6.46
CA LEU A 221 13.24 1.76 -7.72
C LEU A 221 13.09 3.15 -8.31
N LYS A 222 13.00 3.19 -9.64
CA LYS A 222 12.70 4.37 -10.42
C LYS A 222 11.52 4.16 -11.33
N TYR A 223 10.72 5.20 -11.53
CA TYR A 223 9.59 5.19 -12.43
C TYR A 223 9.70 6.31 -13.45
N SER A 224 9.35 6.01 -14.70
CA SER A 224 9.01 6.98 -15.74
C SER A 224 7.70 6.56 -16.41
N ASN A 225 6.94 7.51 -16.94
CA ASN A 225 5.73 7.19 -17.74
C ASN A 225 6.04 6.28 -18.93
N ARG A 226 7.26 6.33 -19.48
CA ARG A 226 7.67 5.57 -20.66
C ARG A 226 8.03 4.13 -20.33
N ASP A 227 8.74 3.92 -19.22
CA ASP A 227 9.37 2.64 -18.93
C ASP A 227 8.76 1.90 -17.73
N GLY A 228 7.86 2.56 -16.99
CA GLY A 228 7.29 2.04 -15.75
C GLY A 228 8.33 1.93 -14.62
N TRP A 229 8.04 1.08 -13.64
CA TRP A 229 8.95 0.82 -12.52
C TRP A 229 10.13 -0.05 -12.96
N GLN A 230 11.33 0.43 -12.67
CA GLN A 230 12.60 -0.26 -12.89
C GLN A 230 13.47 -0.21 -11.63
N GLU A 231 14.47 -1.07 -11.56
CA GLU A 231 15.52 -0.96 -10.55
C GLU A 231 16.27 0.37 -10.70
N TYR A 232 16.50 1.05 -9.58
CA TYR A 232 17.29 2.29 -9.60
C TYR A 232 18.74 2.02 -10.00
N SER A 233 19.33 0.91 -9.50
CA SER A 233 20.65 0.42 -9.91
C SER A 233 20.75 -1.10 -9.71
N LYS A 234 21.62 -1.78 -10.46
CA LYS A 234 21.81 -3.25 -10.39
C LYS A 234 22.25 -3.77 -9.02
N ALA A 235 22.78 -2.89 -8.16
CA ALA A 235 23.27 -3.24 -6.82
C ALA A 235 22.21 -3.02 -5.73
N ASN A 236 21.05 -2.46 -6.07
CA ASN A 236 20.04 -2.13 -5.08
C ASN A 236 19.14 -3.32 -4.77
N VAL A 237 18.99 -3.62 -3.49
CA VAL A 237 18.14 -4.71 -3.00
C VAL A 237 17.05 -4.18 -2.09
N ILE A 238 15.80 -4.53 -2.35
CA ILE A 238 14.72 -4.16 -1.43
C ILE A 238 14.84 -5.04 -0.17
N ILE A 239 14.99 -4.39 0.99
CA ILE A 239 14.90 -5.05 2.29
C ILE A 239 13.46 -4.90 2.76
N TRP A 240 12.84 -6.02 3.12
CA TRP A 240 11.48 -6.05 3.65
C TRP A 240 11.49 -6.05 5.18
N SER A 241 10.34 -5.73 5.77
CA SER A 241 10.12 -5.76 7.22
C SER A 241 10.67 -7.04 7.85
N GLY A 242 11.42 -6.89 8.94
CA GLY A 242 12.12 -8.02 9.57
C GLY A 242 13.47 -8.37 8.94
N SER A 243 14.07 -7.46 8.16
CA SER A 243 15.36 -7.64 7.49
C SER A 243 15.38 -8.82 6.51
N SER A 244 14.26 -9.08 5.84
CA SER A 244 14.11 -10.16 4.86
C SER A 244 14.41 -9.67 3.44
N LEU A 245 15.06 -10.50 2.62
CA LEU A 245 15.18 -10.28 1.18
C LEU A 245 14.01 -10.87 0.39
N VAL A 246 13.22 -11.74 1.03
CA VAL A 246 12.04 -12.35 0.43
C VAL A 246 10.86 -11.40 0.58
N PRO A 247 10.16 -11.03 -0.53
CA PRO A 247 8.97 -10.21 -0.47
C PRO A 247 7.88 -10.83 0.42
N PRO A 248 7.20 -10.02 1.26
CA PRO A 248 6.09 -10.52 2.06
C PRO A 248 4.92 -10.88 1.13
N THR A 249 4.17 -11.91 1.50
CA THR A 249 2.97 -12.35 0.75
C THR A 249 1.80 -11.36 0.86
N GLY A 250 1.93 -10.33 1.71
CA GLY A 250 0.91 -9.31 1.97
C GLY A 250 -0.21 -9.74 2.93
N GLY A 251 -0.28 -11.04 3.29
CA GLY A 251 -1.26 -11.58 4.22
C GLY A 251 -0.69 -11.89 5.61
N ALA A 252 -1.58 -12.02 6.59
CA ALA A 252 -1.23 -12.53 7.91
C ALA A 252 -0.62 -13.94 7.83
N LYS A 253 0.48 -14.18 8.55
CA LYS A 253 1.02 -15.53 8.76
C LYS A 253 0.28 -16.20 9.92
N LEU A 254 0.06 -17.51 9.81
CA LEU A 254 -0.57 -18.32 10.87
C LEU A 254 0.45 -18.89 11.88
N ASP A 255 1.74 -18.63 11.69
CA ASP A 255 2.81 -19.09 12.58
C ASP A 255 2.59 -18.59 14.02
N GLY A 256 2.53 -19.52 14.97
CA GLY A 256 2.25 -19.25 16.38
C GLY A 256 0.81 -18.85 16.71
N VAL A 257 -0.10 -18.79 15.73
CA VAL A 257 -1.51 -18.46 15.96
C VAL A 257 -2.25 -19.67 16.51
N LYS A 258 -2.95 -19.51 17.64
CA LYS A 258 -3.84 -20.56 18.15
C LYS A 258 -5.14 -20.58 17.34
N LEU A 259 -5.42 -21.70 16.67
CA LEU A 259 -6.62 -21.89 15.86
C LEU A 259 -7.58 -22.88 16.55
N ARG A 260 -8.83 -22.46 16.75
CA ARG A 260 -9.92 -23.35 17.19
C ARG A 260 -10.50 -24.04 15.97
N ILE A 261 -10.14 -25.31 15.81
CA ILE A 261 -10.48 -26.12 14.64
C ILE A 261 -11.61 -27.07 15.02
N GLY A 262 -12.80 -26.81 14.48
CA GLY A 262 -13.92 -27.73 14.61
C GLY A 262 -13.80 -28.87 13.60
N VAL A 263 -13.85 -30.12 14.06
CA VAL A 263 -13.88 -31.30 13.18
C VAL A 263 -15.19 -32.05 13.31
N VAL A 264 -15.68 -32.58 12.19
CA VAL A 264 -16.93 -33.36 12.16
C VAL A 264 -16.59 -34.85 12.23
N HIS A 265 -17.32 -35.60 13.06
CA HIS A 265 -17.22 -37.05 13.10
C HIS A 265 -17.86 -37.68 11.85
N ALA A 266 -17.04 -38.25 10.96
CA ALA A 266 -17.50 -38.87 9.72
C ALA A 266 -16.52 -39.97 9.32
N VAL A 267 -16.95 -41.23 9.29
CA VAL A 267 -16.10 -42.36 8.88
C VAL A 267 -15.92 -42.34 7.35
N PRO A 268 -14.71 -42.50 6.79
CA PRO A 268 -13.41 -42.73 7.45
C PRO A 268 -12.57 -41.45 7.66
N PHE A 269 -13.15 -40.27 7.45
CA PHE A 269 -12.48 -38.97 7.50
C PHE A 269 -12.02 -38.54 8.91
N THR A 270 -12.90 -38.69 9.90
CA THR A 270 -12.62 -38.43 11.33
C THR A 270 -13.33 -39.47 12.16
N MET A 271 -12.57 -40.21 12.95
CA MET A 271 -13.04 -41.27 13.82
C MET A 271 -12.49 -41.07 15.23
N ILE A 272 -13.22 -41.59 16.21
CA ILE A 272 -12.81 -41.56 17.61
C ILE A 272 -12.17 -42.90 17.96
N ASN A 273 -10.97 -42.86 18.51
CA ASN A 273 -10.32 -44.02 19.10
C ASN A 273 -10.06 -43.78 20.59
N THR A 274 -10.32 -44.78 21.42
CA THR A 274 -9.98 -44.74 22.85
C THR A 274 -8.57 -45.26 23.04
N VAL A 275 -7.71 -44.45 23.64
CA VAL A 275 -6.32 -44.80 23.96
C VAL A 275 -6.09 -44.62 25.46
N ILE A 276 -5.30 -45.50 26.04
CA ILE A 276 -4.91 -45.39 27.44
C ILE A 276 -3.70 -44.47 27.50
N ASP A 277 -3.77 -43.41 28.31
CA ASP A 277 -2.66 -42.47 28.49
C ASP A 277 -1.55 -43.04 29.38
N GLU A 278 -0.49 -42.25 29.55
CA GLU A 278 0.70 -42.58 30.35
C GLU A 278 0.37 -42.84 31.84
N PHE A 279 -0.81 -42.42 32.29
CA PHE A 279 -1.31 -42.53 33.66
C PHE A 279 -2.41 -43.59 33.80
N GLY A 280 -2.69 -44.38 32.75
CA GLY A 280 -3.70 -45.44 32.77
C GLY A 280 -5.14 -44.95 32.57
N GLN A 281 -5.36 -43.68 32.21
CA GLN A 281 -6.69 -43.15 31.95
C GLN A 281 -7.09 -43.30 30.47
N ASN A 282 -8.36 -43.62 30.24
CA ASN A 282 -8.93 -43.66 28.89
C ASN A 282 -9.05 -42.22 28.36
N THR A 283 -8.25 -41.91 27.35
CA THR A 283 -8.30 -40.65 26.61
C THR A 283 -8.82 -40.87 25.20
N THR A 284 -9.46 -39.84 24.66
CA THR A 284 -10.09 -39.87 23.33
C THR A 284 -9.12 -39.29 22.31
N LYS A 285 -8.69 -40.08 21.34
CA LYS A 285 -7.83 -39.63 20.23
C LYS A 285 -8.61 -39.63 18.93
N LEU A 286 -8.53 -38.51 18.22
CA LEU A 286 -9.08 -38.39 16.87
C LEU A 286 -8.12 -39.02 15.87
N ILE A 287 -8.62 -39.90 15.01
CA ILE A 287 -7.87 -40.57 13.95
C ILE A 287 -8.60 -40.44 12.61
N GLY A 288 -7.89 -40.58 11.49
CA GLY A 288 -8.45 -40.52 10.14
C GLY A 288 -7.80 -39.44 9.28
N TYR A 289 -8.31 -39.30 8.06
CA TYR A 289 -7.75 -38.39 7.06
C TYR A 289 -7.69 -36.92 7.51
N ILE A 290 -8.71 -36.42 8.20
CA ILE A 290 -8.80 -35.00 8.61
C ILE A 290 -7.80 -34.66 9.72
N PRO A 291 -7.69 -35.42 10.83
CA PRO A 291 -6.60 -35.24 11.79
C PRO A 291 -5.20 -35.24 11.16
N ASP A 292 -4.93 -36.18 10.24
CA ASP A 292 -3.64 -36.27 9.54
C ASP A 292 -3.37 -35.05 8.64
N LEU A 293 -4.41 -34.55 7.96
CA LEU A 293 -4.33 -33.31 7.17
C LEU A 293 -4.03 -32.10 8.07
N ILE A 294 -4.65 -32.00 9.25
CA ILE A 294 -4.39 -30.90 10.19
C ILE A 294 -2.94 -30.96 10.69
N ASP A 295 -2.41 -32.14 11.02
CA ASP A 295 -1.00 -32.32 11.41
C ASP A 295 -0.03 -31.89 10.29
N LEU A 296 -0.34 -32.23 9.03
CA LEU A 296 0.44 -31.78 7.87
C LEU A 296 0.39 -30.25 7.69
N LEU A 297 -0.79 -29.66 7.82
CA LEU A 297 -0.98 -28.21 7.75
C LEU A 297 -0.26 -27.50 8.90
N GLN A 298 -0.31 -28.04 10.11
CA GLN A 298 0.41 -27.55 11.28
C GLN A 298 1.92 -27.52 11.02
N LYS A 299 2.50 -28.61 10.50
CA LYS A 299 3.93 -28.67 10.18
C LYS A 299 4.35 -27.63 9.14
N LYS A 300 3.49 -27.36 8.15
CA LYS A 300 3.77 -26.42 7.06
C LYS A 300 3.56 -24.96 7.44
N MET A 301 2.48 -24.65 8.15
CA MET A 301 2.04 -23.28 8.46
C MET A 301 2.38 -22.84 9.89
N LYS A 302 2.79 -23.76 10.76
CA LYS A 302 3.28 -23.54 12.14
C LYS A 302 2.26 -22.88 13.08
N PHE A 303 0.96 -23.05 12.83
CA PHE A 303 -0.06 -22.63 13.80
C PHE A 303 -0.12 -23.58 14.99
N ILE A 304 -0.79 -23.16 16.06
CA ILE A 304 -1.04 -23.96 17.26
C ILE A 304 -2.48 -24.52 17.17
N PRO A 305 -2.67 -25.82 16.88
CA PRO A 305 -4.01 -26.39 16.76
C PRO A 305 -4.69 -26.52 18.11
N ASN A 306 -5.95 -26.10 18.21
CA ASN A 306 -6.91 -26.54 19.22
C ASN A 306 -8.04 -27.29 18.50
N ILE A 307 -7.88 -28.60 18.36
CA ILE A 307 -8.82 -29.45 17.61
C ILE A 307 -9.94 -29.88 18.55
N GLU A 308 -11.17 -29.57 18.18
CA GLU A 308 -12.36 -29.91 18.94
C GLU A 308 -13.35 -30.66 18.06
N LEU A 309 -13.87 -31.77 18.57
CA LEU A 309 -14.93 -32.50 17.91
C LEU A 309 -16.25 -31.73 18.05
N ILE A 310 -16.86 -31.39 16.92
CA ILE A 310 -18.15 -30.72 16.90
C ILE A 310 -19.22 -31.70 17.45
N PRO A 311 -20.09 -31.26 18.39
CA PRO A 311 -21.12 -32.12 18.96
C PRO A 311 -22.03 -32.74 17.90
N LEU A 312 -22.31 -34.05 18.03
CA LEU A 312 -23.14 -34.83 17.10
C LEU A 312 -24.59 -34.34 16.98
N ASN A 313 -25.05 -33.51 17.90
CA ASN A 313 -26.39 -32.91 17.87
C ASN A 313 -26.49 -31.71 16.89
N ARG A 314 -25.38 -31.29 16.28
CA ARG A 314 -25.35 -30.22 15.28
C ARG A 314 -25.54 -30.78 13.87
N THR A 315 -26.37 -30.12 13.07
CA THR A 315 -26.57 -30.49 11.67
C THR A 315 -25.50 -29.86 10.78
N TYR A 316 -25.19 -30.48 9.65
CA TYR A 316 -24.29 -29.88 8.64
C TYR A 316 -24.74 -28.50 8.16
N ALA A 317 -26.04 -28.20 8.23
CA ALA A 317 -26.57 -26.87 7.91
C ALA A 317 -26.12 -25.80 8.92
N SER A 318 -25.94 -26.17 10.19
CA SER A 318 -25.53 -25.28 11.28
C SER A 318 -24.02 -25.07 11.38
N LEU A 319 -23.20 -25.86 10.69
CA LEU A 319 -21.73 -25.74 10.76
C LEU A 319 -21.23 -24.35 10.35
N GLY A 320 -21.82 -23.77 9.30
CA GLY A 320 -21.46 -22.42 8.87
C GLY A 320 -21.72 -21.36 9.95
N GLN A 321 -22.80 -21.52 10.73
CA GLN A 321 -23.12 -20.59 11.82
C GLN A 321 -22.07 -20.65 12.93
N LEU A 322 -21.49 -21.81 13.21
CA LEU A 322 -20.46 -21.92 14.26
C LEU A 322 -19.19 -21.13 13.92
N VAL A 323 -18.88 -20.97 12.63
CA VAL A 323 -17.78 -20.10 12.17
C VAL A 323 -18.20 -18.64 12.18
N GLU A 324 -19.42 -18.34 11.72
CA GLU A 324 -20.01 -17.00 11.71
C GLU A 324 -20.08 -16.39 13.13
N ASP A 325 -20.50 -17.20 14.11
CA ASP A 325 -20.59 -16.88 15.53
C ASP A 325 -19.22 -16.87 16.23
N ARG A 326 -18.13 -17.13 15.50
CA ARG A 326 -16.74 -17.18 16.00
C ARG A 326 -16.50 -18.20 17.12
N MET A 327 -17.30 -19.27 17.16
CA MET A 327 -17.05 -20.40 18.05
C MET A 327 -15.82 -21.18 17.60
N TYR A 328 -15.72 -21.41 16.28
CA TYR A 328 -14.54 -21.97 15.63
C TYR A 328 -13.95 -20.97 14.65
N ASP A 329 -12.63 -20.99 14.50
CA ASP A 329 -11.93 -20.16 13.51
C ASP A 329 -11.95 -20.83 12.13
N ILE A 330 -12.00 -22.16 12.11
CA ILE A 330 -12.14 -22.99 10.91
C ILE A 330 -12.85 -24.29 11.25
N ILE A 331 -13.64 -24.80 10.31
CA ILE A 331 -14.20 -26.16 10.36
C ILE A 331 -13.58 -26.98 9.25
N VAL A 332 -13.11 -28.18 9.59
CA VAL A 332 -12.50 -29.12 8.64
C VAL A 332 -13.23 -30.45 8.71
N GLY A 333 -13.79 -30.87 7.58
CA GLY A 333 -14.59 -32.09 7.48
C GLY A 333 -15.17 -32.27 6.09
N ASP A 334 -16.03 -33.25 5.94
CA ASP A 334 -16.80 -33.57 4.73
C ASP A 334 -17.95 -32.56 4.50
N VAL A 335 -17.61 -31.28 4.41
CA VAL A 335 -18.58 -30.20 4.25
C VAL A 335 -18.77 -29.85 2.78
N THR A 336 -19.92 -30.21 2.21
CA THR A 336 -20.27 -29.83 0.83
C THR A 336 -20.37 -28.31 0.66
N ILE A 337 -19.73 -27.78 -0.37
CA ILE A 337 -19.82 -26.36 -0.74
C ILE A 337 -21.13 -26.12 -1.49
N THR A 338 -22.02 -25.30 -0.92
CA THR A 338 -23.28 -24.91 -1.57
C THR A 338 -23.37 -23.38 -1.70
N ALA A 339 -24.16 -22.89 -2.65
CA ALA A 339 -24.35 -21.45 -2.85
C ALA A 339 -24.85 -20.75 -1.57
N THR A 340 -25.79 -21.37 -0.85
CA THR A 340 -26.33 -20.86 0.41
C THR A 340 -25.26 -20.73 1.50
N ARG A 341 -24.33 -21.69 1.61
CA ARG A 341 -23.24 -21.63 2.60
C ARG A 341 -22.17 -20.60 2.21
N ARG A 342 -21.85 -20.52 0.92
CA ARG A 342 -20.88 -19.55 0.38
C ARG A 342 -21.33 -18.09 0.58
N GLY A 343 -22.63 -17.85 0.68
CA GLY A 343 -23.18 -16.55 1.04
C GLY A 343 -22.95 -16.14 2.51
N LYS A 344 -22.52 -17.05 3.38
CA LYS A 344 -22.32 -16.80 4.82
C LYS A 344 -20.87 -16.90 5.26
N ILE A 345 -20.12 -17.85 4.71
CA ILE A 345 -18.74 -18.15 5.10
C ILE A 345 -17.84 -18.35 3.88
N GLY A 346 -16.54 -18.12 4.07
CA GLY A 346 -15.51 -18.44 3.09
C GLY A 346 -15.22 -19.94 3.03
N PHE A 347 -14.82 -20.42 1.85
CA PHE A 347 -14.39 -21.81 1.63
C PHE A 347 -13.00 -21.83 0.99
N SER A 348 -12.21 -22.85 1.32
CA SER A 348 -11.02 -23.21 0.53
C SER A 348 -11.44 -23.80 -0.82
N ASN A 349 -10.43 -24.09 -1.66
CA ASN A 349 -10.65 -25.01 -2.77
C ASN A 349 -11.06 -26.38 -2.22
N SER A 350 -11.86 -27.12 -3.00
CA SER A 350 -12.25 -28.48 -2.63
C SER A 350 -11.01 -29.37 -2.60
N ILE A 351 -10.91 -30.20 -1.57
CA ILE A 351 -9.87 -31.23 -1.42
C ILE A 351 -10.27 -32.56 -2.06
N PHE A 352 -11.56 -32.73 -2.34
CA PHE A 352 -12.12 -33.93 -2.95
C PHE A 352 -13.29 -33.54 -3.85
N ASP A 353 -13.31 -34.07 -5.08
CA ASP A 353 -14.46 -33.91 -5.97
C ASP A 353 -15.48 -35.00 -5.63
N ASP A 354 -16.61 -34.59 -5.06
CA ASP A 354 -17.64 -35.54 -4.67
C ASP A 354 -18.63 -35.80 -5.82
N SER A 355 -18.97 -37.07 -5.99
CA SER A 355 -19.90 -37.53 -7.02
C SER A 355 -20.98 -38.37 -6.34
N LEU A 356 -22.26 -38.09 -6.62
CA LEU A 356 -23.35 -38.92 -6.11
C LEU A 356 -23.27 -40.32 -6.71
N ARG A 357 -23.29 -41.33 -5.85
CA ARG A 357 -23.27 -42.74 -6.25
C ARG A 357 -24.49 -43.45 -5.70
N LEU A 358 -25.14 -44.27 -6.53
CA LEU A 358 -26.20 -45.16 -6.10
C LEU A 358 -25.58 -46.45 -5.58
N ILE A 359 -25.85 -46.79 -4.31
CA ILE A 359 -25.44 -48.05 -3.71
C ILE A 359 -26.70 -48.90 -3.53
N ILE A 360 -26.75 -50.06 -4.20
CA ILE A 360 -27.80 -51.05 -4.02
C ILE A 360 -27.21 -52.31 -3.38
N ARG A 361 -28.03 -53.02 -2.60
CA ARG A 361 -27.64 -54.33 -2.07
C ARG A 361 -27.40 -55.28 -3.25
N ASN A 362 -26.25 -55.94 -3.27
CA ASN A 362 -26.03 -57.02 -4.21
C ASN A 362 -26.94 -58.19 -3.80
N SER A 363 -27.98 -58.45 -4.60
CA SER A 363 -28.81 -59.65 -4.46
C SER A 363 -28.02 -60.85 -5.00
N PRO A 364 -28.02 -61.99 -4.30
CA PRO A 364 -27.28 -63.18 -4.73
C PRO A 364 -27.77 -63.75 -6.07
#